data_AF-A0AAW9BB52-F1
#
_entry.id   AF-A0AAW9BB52-F1
#
_cell.length_a   1.000
_cell.length_b   1.000
_cell.length_c   1.000
_cell.angle_alpha   90.00
_cell.angle_beta   90.00
_cell.angle_gamma   90.00
#
_symmetry.space_group_name_H-M   'P 1'
#
loop_
_entity.id
_entity.type
_entity.pdbx_description
1 polymer ?
#
loop_
_entity_poly.entity_id
_entity_poly.type
_entity_poly.pdbx_seq_one_letter_code
_entity_poly.pdbx_strand_id
1 'polypeptide(L)'
;KNIACISDHADSLFRISNELVDQYNFIIDSLPLNAINELTSEDINERYNRIFVVCEPSVASLRAYHSIKKKLGKAEHRIIFSMTRSQKDYMMPLQGAKEKIKAKDTIDFVYEANLEKLIIQQGIHNTAKIKFTPAIANMVNSLTGKKVKVQKKFAWFKK
;
A
#
# COMPACT_ATOMS: atom_id res chain seq x y z
N LYS A 1 5.55 -26.03 -21.05
CA LYS A 1 5.40 -24.84 -20.18
C LYS A 1 5.98 -25.21 -18.82
N ASN A 2 7.00 -24.49 -18.36
CA ASN A 2 7.78 -24.84 -17.16
C ASN A 2 6.97 -24.45 -15.91
N ILE A 3 6.44 -25.45 -15.20
CA ILE A 3 5.57 -25.27 -14.01
C ILE A 3 6.41 -25.09 -12.73
N ALA A 4 7.72 -25.35 -12.80
CA ALA A 4 8.63 -25.40 -11.65
C ALA A 4 9.17 -24.04 -11.16
N CYS A 5 8.79 -22.92 -11.78
CA CYS A 5 9.25 -21.58 -11.35
C CYS A 5 8.14 -20.68 -10.78
N ILE A 6 6.91 -21.18 -10.66
CA ILE A 6 5.75 -20.40 -10.18
C ILE A 6 5.23 -20.93 -8.83
N SER A 7 5.63 -22.12 -8.41
CA SER A 7 5.46 -22.61 -7.05
C SER A 7 6.71 -22.21 -6.25
N ASP A 8 6.53 -21.71 -5.03
CA ASP A 8 7.58 -21.32 -4.05
C ASP A 8 8.04 -19.87 -4.04
N HIS A 9 7.37 -18.94 -4.75
CA HIS A 9 7.75 -17.52 -4.62
C HIS A 9 7.44 -16.99 -3.21
N ALA A 10 6.24 -17.26 -2.70
CA ALA A 10 5.84 -16.78 -1.38
C ALA A 10 6.64 -17.46 -0.24
N ASP A 11 7.01 -18.74 -0.40
CA ASP A 11 7.82 -19.47 0.57
C ASP A 11 9.29 -19.04 0.54
N SER A 12 9.85 -18.80 -0.65
CA SER A 12 11.20 -18.28 -0.79
C SER A 12 11.34 -16.88 -0.17
N LEU A 13 10.37 -15.99 -0.41
CA LEU A 13 10.35 -14.67 0.23
C LEU A 13 10.25 -14.80 1.75
N PHE A 14 9.33 -15.64 2.25
CA PHE A 14 9.17 -15.81 3.69
C PHE A 14 10.43 -16.35 4.37
N ARG A 15 11.12 -17.31 3.75
CA ARG A 15 12.39 -17.83 4.26
C ARG A 15 13.46 -16.73 4.35
N ILE A 16 13.63 -15.95 3.29
CA ILE A 16 14.59 -14.83 3.28
C ILE A 16 14.22 -13.79 4.34
N SER A 17 12.94 -13.45 4.47
CA SER A 17 12.45 -12.51 5.47
C SER A 17 12.73 -12.98 6.90
N ASN A 18 12.59 -14.28 7.18
CA ASN A 18 12.94 -14.85 8.48
C ASN A 18 14.44 -14.86 8.75
N GLU A 19 15.28 -15.14 7.75
CA GLU A 19 16.74 -15.11 7.89
C GLU A 19 17.28 -13.69 8.21
N LEU A 20 16.53 -12.65 7.80
CA LEU A 20 16.90 -11.24 7.94
C LEU A 20 16.13 -10.52 9.06
N VAL A 21 15.19 -11.17 9.75
CA VAL A 21 14.23 -10.51 10.66
C VAL A 21 14.92 -9.73 11.78
N ASP A 22 16.03 -10.23 12.30
CA ASP A 22 16.78 -9.59 13.39
C ASP A 22 17.71 -8.46 12.90
N GLN A 23 17.89 -8.32 11.58
CA GLN A 23 18.81 -7.34 10.98
C GLN A 23 18.12 -6.04 10.56
N TYR A 24 16.80 -6.06 10.38
CA TYR A 24 16.03 -4.92 9.87
C TYR A 24 14.88 -4.56 10.80
N ASN A 25 14.61 -3.26 10.96
CA ASN A 25 13.43 -2.82 11.71
C ASN A 25 12.12 -3.10 10.97
N PHE A 26 12.18 -3.15 9.63
CA PHE A 26 11.04 -3.41 8.76
C PHE A 26 11.51 -4.22 7.55
N ILE A 27 10.77 -5.26 7.23
CA ILE A 27 10.86 -5.99 5.96
C ILE A 27 9.52 -5.76 5.26
N ILE A 28 9.58 -5.38 3.98
CA ILE A 28 8.40 -5.08 3.17
C ILE A 28 8.35 -6.06 2.00
N ASP A 29 7.44 -7.02 2.09
CA ASP A 29 7.18 -7.96 1.01
C ASP A 29 6.14 -7.37 0.04
N SER A 30 6.57 -7.09 -1.18
CA SER A 30 5.69 -6.65 -2.27
C SER A 30 5.13 -7.86 -3.02
N LEU A 31 3.97 -8.36 -2.60
CA LEU A 31 3.33 -9.49 -3.24
C LEU A 31 2.40 -9.08 -4.39
N PRO A 32 2.53 -9.68 -5.60
CA PRO A 32 1.55 -9.50 -6.64
C PRO A 32 0.26 -10.28 -6.32
N LEU A 33 -0.86 -9.83 -6.90
CA LEU A 33 -2.18 -10.41 -6.61
C LEU A 33 -2.26 -11.93 -6.83
N ASN A 34 -1.57 -12.46 -7.81
CA ASN A 34 -1.57 -13.90 -8.08
C ASN A 34 -0.86 -14.71 -7.00
N ALA A 35 0.20 -14.15 -6.38
CA ALA A 35 0.98 -14.85 -5.35
C ALA A 35 0.20 -15.04 -4.05
N ILE A 36 -0.81 -14.19 -3.76
CA ILE A 36 -1.65 -14.38 -2.57
C ILE A 36 -2.45 -15.69 -2.62
N ASN A 37 -2.66 -16.24 -3.82
CA ASN A 37 -3.40 -17.49 -3.97
C ASN A 37 -2.59 -18.70 -3.51
N GLU A 38 -1.26 -18.58 -3.47
CA GLU A 38 -0.32 -19.62 -3.00
C GLU A 38 -0.38 -19.79 -1.48
N LEU A 39 -0.80 -18.76 -0.74
CA LEU A 39 -0.84 -18.76 0.72
C LEU A 39 -2.19 -19.23 1.25
N THR A 40 -2.25 -19.87 2.42
CA THR A 40 -3.50 -20.04 3.17
C THR A 40 -3.82 -18.79 4.01
N SER A 41 -5.02 -18.73 4.60
CA SER A 41 -5.34 -17.66 5.56
C SER A 41 -4.45 -17.72 6.80
N GLU A 42 -4.11 -18.93 7.24
CA GLU A 42 -3.24 -19.23 8.36
C GLU A 42 -1.82 -18.75 8.05
N ASP A 43 -1.27 -19.12 6.88
CA ASP A 43 0.04 -18.65 6.41
C ASP A 43 0.14 -17.12 6.46
N ILE A 44 -0.88 -16.41 5.98
CA ILE A 44 -0.85 -14.95 5.93
C ILE A 44 -0.72 -14.33 7.33
N ASN A 45 -1.43 -14.90 8.33
CA ASN A 45 -1.39 -14.39 9.70
C ASN A 45 -0.07 -14.71 10.40
N GLU A 46 0.57 -15.84 10.06
CA GLU A 46 1.87 -16.22 10.61
C GLU A 46 3.01 -15.40 10.00
N ARG A 47 2.92 -15.11 8.70
CA ARG A 47 4.00 -14.46 7.94
C ARG A 47 4.02 -12.94 8.06
N TYR A 48 2.86 -12.30 8.23
CA TYR A 48 2.75 -10.84 8.11
C TYR A 48 2.18 -10.18 9.36
N ASN A 49 3.00 -9.35 10.02
CA ASN A 49 2.53 -8.55 11.16
C ASN A 49 1.57 -7.43 10.75
N ARG A 50 1.71 -6.91 9.52
CA ARG A 50 0.89 -5.82 8.98
C ARG A 50 0.68 -6.00 7.50
N ILE A 51 -0.59 -5.87 7.07
CA ILE A 51 -0.98 -6.07 5.69
C ILE A 51 -1.56 -4.77 5.13
N PHE A 52 -1.05 -4.36 3.97
CA PHE A 52 -1.58 -3.24 3.20
C PHE A 52 -2.08 -3.74 1.85
N VAL A 53 -3.34 -3.43 1.52
CA VAL A 53 -3.90 -3.76 0.21
C VAL A 53 -4.03 -2.49 -0.61
N VAL A 54 -3.32 -2.43 -1.73
CA VAL A 54 -3.37 -1.29 -2.64
C VAL A 54 -4.54 -1.44 -3.60
N CYS A 55 -5.37 -0.42 -3.69
CA CYS A 55 -6.55 -0.33 -4.54
C CYS A 55 -6.54 0.97 -5.33
N GLU A 56 -7.24 1.00 -6.46
CA GLU A 56 -7.66 2.24 -7.13
C GLU A 56 -9.19 2.37 -7.03
N PRO A 57 -9.77 3.58 -7.18
CA PRO A 57 -11.22 3.78 -7.20
C PRO A 57 -11.87 3.31 -8.51
N SER A 58 -11.58 2.07 -8.92
CA SER A 58 -12.14 1.40 -10.11
C SER A 58 -12.91 0.14 -9.73
N VAL A 59 -13.95 -0.19 -10.51
CA VAL A 59 -14.78 -1.38 -10.26
C VAL A 59 -13.93 -2.67 -10.26
N ALA A 60 -12.95 -2.76 -11.16
CA ALA A 60 -12.06 -3.91 -11.24
C ALA A 60 -11.22 -4.07 -9.97
N SER A 61 -10.62 -2.98 -9.49
CA SER A 61 -9.82 -3.00 -8.26
C SER A 61 -10.64 -3.34 -7.03
N LEU A 62 -11.87 -2.81 -6.91
CA LEU A 62 -12.74 -3.12 -5.76
C LEU A 62 -13.20 -4.59 -5.78
N ARG A 63 -13.45 -5.16 -6.96
CA ARG A 63 -13.74 -6.60 -7.10
C ARG A 63 -12.54 -7.46 -6.68
N ALA A 64 -11.33 -7.11 -7.14
CA ALA A 64 -10.11 -7.79 -6.75
C ALA A 64 -9.90 -7.73 -5.23
N TYR A 65 -10.14 -6.56 -4.61
CA TYR A 65 -10.11 -6.42 -3.16
C TYR A 65 -11.08 -7.36 -2.44
N HIS A 66 -12.31 -7.55 -2.92
CA HIS A 66 -13.23 -8.50 -2.28
C HIS A 66 -12.72 -9.95 -2.31
N SER A 67 -12.07 -10.36 -3.40
CA SER A 67 -11.40 -11.67 -3.47
C SER A 67 -10.24 -11.77 -2.48
N ILE A 68 -9.39 -10.74 -2.41
CA ILE A 68 -8.28 -10.65 -1.44
C ILE A 68 -8.82 -10.70 -0.01
N LYS A 69 -9.83 -9.90 0.31
CA LYS A 69 -10.44 -9.84 1.64
C LYS A 69 -10.96 -11.20 2.09
N LYS A 70 -11.58 -11.96 1.17
CA LYS A 70 -12.01 -13.33 1.47
C LYS A 70 -10.83 -14.23 1.82
N LYS A 71 -9.71 -14.09 1.11
CA LYS A 71 -8.48 -14.85 1.34
C LYS A 71 -7.77 -14.46 2.64
N LEU A 72 -7.73 -13.17 2.97
CA LEU A 72 -7.21 -12.63 4.23
C LEU A 72 -8.00 -13.14 5.44
N GLY A 73 -9.29 -13.47 5.27
CA GLY A 73 -10.12 -13.99 6.36
C GLY A 73 -10.25 -12.97 7.49
N LYS A 74 -9.71 -13.32 8.66
CA LYS A 74 -9.70 -12.46 9.86
C LYS A 74 -8.43 -11.60 9.98
N ALA A 75 -7.47 -11.72 9.07
CA ALA A 75 -6.24 -10.94 9.11
C ALA A 75 -6.54 -9.44 9.03
N GLU A 76 -6.06 -8.69 10.02
CA GLU A 76 -6.19 -7.24 10.02
C GLU A 76 -5.36 -6.64 8.87
N HIS A 77 -5.98 -5.75 8.10
CA HIS A 77 -5.33 -5.09 6.98
C HIS A 77 -5.83 -3.66 6.81
N ARG A 78 -4.97 -2.81 6.25
CA ARG A 78 -5.30 -1.44 5.87
C ARG A 78 -5.37 -1.31 4.37
N ILE A 79 -6.24 -0.42 3.91
CA ILE A 79 -6.42 -0.16 2.48
C ILE A 79 -5.68 1.11 2.11
N ILE A 80 -4.90 1.04 1.03
CA ILE A 80 -4.28 2.18 0.40
C ILE A 80 -5.04 2.44 -0.90
N PHE A 81 -5.67 3.60 -1.02
CA PHE A 81 -6.20 4.03 -2.32
C PHE A 81 -5.11 4.82 -3.06
N SER A 82 -4.61 4.25 -4.16
CA SER A 82 -3.64 4.89 -5.06
C SER A 82 -4.29 5.23 -6.38
N MET A 83 -4.34 6.52 -6.71
CA MET A 83 -4.93 7.01 -7.95
C MET A 83 -3.89 7.08 -9.06
N THR A 84 -4.08 6.28 -10.11
CA THR A 84 -3.20 6.22 -11.29
C THR A 84 -3.56 7.26 -12.36
N ARG A 85 -4.71 7.92 -12.21
CA ARG A 85 -5.24 8.96 -13.10
C ARG A 85 -6.04 9.98 -12.29
N SER A 86 -6.44 11.11 -12.90
CA SER A 86 -7.16 12.15 -12.19
C SER A 86 -8.54 11.66 -11.70
N GLN A 87 -9.07 12.25 -10.61
CA GLN A 87 -10.36 11.85 -10.03
C GLN A 87 -11.51 11.85 -11.06
N LYS A 88 -11.51 12.83 -11.96
CA LYS A 88 -12.51 12.98 -13.03
C LYS A 88 -12.51 11.81 -14.04
N ASP A 89 -11.39 11.09 -14.14
CA ASP A 89 -11.22 9.99 -15.09
C ASP A 89 -11.67 8.65 -14.50
N TYR A 90 -12.03 8.62 -13.21
CA TYR A 90 -12.65 7.48 -12.57
C TYR A 90 -14.18 7.60 -12.63
N MET A 91 -14.85 6.51 -13.00
CA MET A 91 -16.31 6.42 -12.97
C MET A 91 -16.89 6.55 -11.55
N MET A 92 -16.08 6.27 -10.52
CA MET A 92 -16.47 6.29 -9.12
C MET A 92 -15.60 7.29 -8.35
N PRO A 93 -16.19 8.22 -7.58
CA PRO A 93 -15.42 9.08 -6.68
C PRO A 93 -14.73 8.23 -5.61
N LEU A 94 -13.54 8.65 -5.16
CA LEU A 94 -12.80 7.96 -4.10
C LEU A 94 -13.67 7.69 -2.86
N GLN A 95 -14.47 8.67 -2.45
CA GLN A 95 -15.39 8.52 -1.31
C GLN A 95 -16.42 7.39 -1.52
N GLY A 96 -17.00 7.31 -2.73
CA GLY A 96 -17.93 6.23 -3.07
C GLY A 96 -17.24 4.86 -3.12
N ALA A 97 -15.98 4.81 -3.53
CA ALA A 97 -15.19 3.57 -3.52
C ALA A 97 -14.96 3.06 -2.09
N LYS A 98 -14.61 3.95 -1.16
CA LYS A 98 -14.44 3.65 0.27
C LYS A 98 -15.72 3.12 0.91
N GLU A 99 -16.85 3.77 0.64
CA GLU A 99 -18.16 3.37 1.13
C GLU A 99 -18.56 1.98 0.63
N LYS A 100 -18.33 1.70 -0.66
CA LYS A 100 -18.65 0.42 -1.28
C LYS A 100 -17.95 -0.77 -0.63
N ILE A 101 -16.70 -0.60 -0.20
CA ILE A 101 -15.93 -1.64 0.48
C ILE A 101 -15.95 -1.52 2.01
N LYS A 102 -16.73 -0.57 2.54
CA LYS A 102 -16.86 -0.26 3.97
C LYS A 102 -15.51 0.07 4.64
N ALA A 103 -14.60 0.71 3.92
CA ALA A 103 -13.29 1.09 4.43
C ALA A 103 -13.25 2.60 4.72
N LYS A 104 -13.46 2.96 5.99
CA LYS A 104 -13.46 4.37 6.42
C LYS A 104 -12.06 4.90 6.73
N ASP A 105 -11.19 4.03 7.24
CA ASP A 105 -9.79 4.37 7.55
C ASP A 105 -8.89 3.85 6.42
N THR A 106 -8.52 4.76 5.51
CA THR A 106 -7.67 4.45 4.35
C THR A 106 -6.55 5.46 4.23
N ILE A 107 -5.44 5.04 3.63
CA ILE A 107 -4.35 5.93 3.24
C ILE A 107 -4.55 6.26 1.77
N ASP A 108 -4.72 7.55 1.44
CA ASP A 108 -5.04 7.94 0.08
C ASP A 108 -3.86 8.67 -0.58
N PHE A 109 -3.43 8.12 -1.72
CA PHE A 109 -2.50 8.74 -2.64
C PHE A 109 -3.29 9.29 -3.82
N VAL A 110 -3.32 10.62 -3.90
CA VAL A 110 -3.92 11.33 -5.05
C VAL A 110 -3.07 11.13 -6.30
N TYR A 111 -3.64 11.45 -7.46
CA TYR A 111 -2.89 11.42 -8.70
C TYR A 111 -1.80 12.50 -8.75
N GLU A 112 -0.60 12.12 -9.18
CA GLU A 112 0.51 13.02 -9.46
C GLU A 112 1.11 12.68 -10.83
N ALA A 113 0.90 13.56 -11.81
CA ALA A 113 1.32 13.34 -13.19
C ALA A 113 2.85 13.24 -13.34
N ASN A 114 3.61 13.89 -12.46
CA ASN A 114 5.07 13.86 -12.51
C ASN A 114 5.67 12.77 -11.62
N LEU A 115 4.87 11.80 -11.15
CA LEU A 115 5.33 10.83 -10.14
C LEU A 115 6.56 10.05 -10.60
N GLU A 116 6.55 9.56 -11.84
CA GLU A 116 7.68 8.82 -12.41
C GLU A 116 8.95 9.69 -12.43
N LYS A 117 8.87 10.92 -12.96
CA LYS A 117 9.99 11.86 -12.95
C LYS A 117 10.49 12.16 -11.54
N LEU A 118 9.59 12.39 -10.59
CA LEU A 118 9.93 12.75 -9.22
C LEU A 118 10.59 11.60 -8.44
N ILE A 119 10.17 10.36 -8.68
CA ILE A 119 10.65 9.20 -7.90
C ILE A 119 11.77 8.45 -8.64
N ILE A 120 11.56 8.12 -9.91
CA ILE A 120 12.50 7.31 -10.70
C ILE A 120 13.70 8.15 -11.12
N GLN A 121 13.48 9.38 -11.63
CA GLN A 121 14.57 10.20 -12.17
C GLN A 121 15.26 11.04 -11.10
N GLN A 122 14.51 11.56 -10.11
CA GLN A 122 15.05 12.48 -9.10
C GLN A 122 15.28 11.83 -7.73
N GLY A 123 14.90 10.56 -7.56
CA GLY A 123 15.07 9.81 -6.33
C GLY A 123 14.10 10.18 -5.21
N ILE A 124 14.00 9.28 -4.23
CA ILE A 124 13.02 9.34 -3.13
C ILE A 124 13.20 10.55 -2.20
N HIS A 125 14.32 11.26 -2.25
CA HIS A 125 14.56 12.44 -1.39
C HIS A 125 13.61 13.60 -1.67
N ASN A 126 12.99 13.64 -2.86
CA ASN A 126 11.98 14.66 -3.19
C ASN A 126 10.56 14.29 -2.75
N THR A 127 10.36 13.14 -2.09
CA THR A 127 9.05 12.69 -1.57
C THR A 127 8.48 13.58 -0.46
N ALA A 128 9.27 14.46 0.16
CA ALA A 128 8.76 15.44 1.11
C ALA A 128 8.08 16.65 0.43
N LYS A 129 8.35 16.87 -0.87
CA LYS A 129 7.84 18.02 -1.64
C LYS A 129 6.55 17.71 -2.40
N ILE A 130 6.18 16.44 -2.49
CA ILE A 130 5.03 15.96 -3.27
C ILE A 130 3.74 16.00 -2.45
N LYS A 131 2.61 15.89 -3.14
CA LYS A 131 1.26 15.87 -2.53
C LYS A 131 1.03 14.69 -1.59
N PHE A 132 1.98 13.74 -1.54
CA PHE A 132 1.87 12.51 -0.76
C PHE A 132 2.39 12.63 0.66
N THR A 133 2.99 13.75 1.04
CA THR A 133 3.54 13.93 2.40
C THR A 133 2.57 13.55 3.51
N PRO A 134 1.26 13.90 3.48
CA PRO A 134 0.31 13.46 4.50
C PRO A 134 0.10 11.94 4.51
N ALA A 135 0.00 11.32 3.34
CA ALA A 135 -0.19 9.87 3.20
C ALA A 135 1.04 9.08 3.67
N ILE A 136 2.24 9.53 3.28
CA ILE A 136 3.52 8.98 3.73
C ILE A 136 3.66 9.16 5.24
N ALA A 137 3.33 10.33 5.78
CA ALA A 137 3.35 10.58 7.22
C ALA A 137 2.41 9.63 7.99
N ASN A 138 1.20 9.39 7.47
CA ASN A 138 0.26 8.43 8.06
C ASN A 138 0.83 7.00 8.01
N MET A 139 1.43 6.60 6.89
CA MET A 139 2.06 5.28 6.76
C MET A 139 3.24 5.11 7.74
N VAL A 140 4.14 6.09 7.83
CA VAL A 140 5.27 6.06 8.78
C VAL A 140 4.77 6.01 10.22
N ASN A 141 3.74 6.77 10.57
CA ASN A 141 3.12 6.68 11.89
C ASN A 141 2.53 5.29 12.15
N SER A 142 1.79 4.76 11.18
CA SER A 142 1.20 3.41 11.25
C SER A 142 2.27 2.32 11.45
N LEU A 143 3.45 2.50 10.85
CA LEU A 143 4.54 1.55 10.93
C LEU A 143 5.39 1.70 12.20
N THR A 144 5.67 2.94 12.62
CA THR A 144 6.68 3.23 13.65
C THR A 144 6.10 3.75 14.96
N GLY A 145 4.82 4.11 14.99
CA GLY A 145 4.21 4.91 16.07
C GLY A 145 4.70 6.35 16.15
N LYS A 146 5.66 6.76 15.28
CA LYS A 146 6.24 8.10 15.30
C LYS A 146 5.36 9.09 14.55
N LYS A 147 5.07 10.22 15.17
CA LYS A 147 4.37 11.34 14.52
C LYS A 147 5.35 12.08 13.60
N VAL A 148 5.16 11.98 12.30
CA VAL A 148 5.91 12.79 11.32
C VAL A 148 5.35 14.20 11.30
N LYS A 149 6.19 15.20 11.61
CA LYS A 149 5.80 16.62 11.52
C LYS A 149 5.61 16.99 10.04
N VAL A 150 4.38 17.27 9.65
CA VAL A 150 4.08 17.88 8.35
C VAL A 150 4.62 19.31 8.37
N GLN A 151 5.70 19.59 7.62
CA GLN A 151 6.18 20.96 7.45
C GLN A 151 5.10 21.79 6.74
N LYS A 152 4.48 22.73 7.46
CA LYS A 152 3.53 23.69 6.87
C LYS A 152 4.32 24.65 5.97
N LYS A 153 4.04 24.62 4.66
CA LYS A 153 4.66 25.53 3.66
C LYS A 153 4.26 27.01 3.78
N PHE A 154 3.42 27.40 4.75
CA PHE A 154 2.92 28.77 4.90
C PHE A 154 2.99 29.30 6.34
N ALA A 155 4.18 29.29 6.95
CA ALA A 155 4.42 29.98 8.22
C ALA A 155 4.82 31.45 8.03
N TRP A 156 4.46 32.09 6.90
CA TRP A 156 4.93 33.45 6.56
C TRP A 156 3.83 34.42 6.12
N PHE A 157 2.74 34.50 6.89
CA PHE A 157 1.87 35.68 6.91
C PHE A 157 1.49 36.01 8.36
N LYS A 158 2.47 36.55 9.08
CA LYS A 158 2.25 37.41 10.24
C LYS A 158 3.29 38.53 10.21
N LYS A 159 2.93 39.61 9.53
CA LYS A 159 3.20 40.99 9.95
C LYS A 159 1.96 41.79 9.63
#